data_AF-A0AAN9R097-F1
#
_entry.id   AF-A0AAN9R097-F1
#
_cell.length_a   1.000
_cell.length_b   1.000
_cell.length_c   1.000
_cell.angle_alpha   90.00
_cell.angle_beta   90.00
_cell.angle_gamma   90.00
#
_symmetry.space_group_name_H-M   'P 1'
#
loop_
_entity.id
_entity.type
_entity.pdbx_description
1 polymer ?
#
loop_
_entity_poly.entity_id
_entity_poly.type
_entity_poly.pdbx_seq_one_letter_code
_entity_poly.pdbx_strand_id
1 'polypeptide(L)'
;MALLTLLVSLPSLKPPECHALDVTKYEKASTLHLVVFYGALALGTGGTKPNISTIGADQFDDFDSKEKKYKLSFFNWWMFSIFIGTLLANSVLVYIQDNENVES
;
A
#
# COMPACT_ATOMS: atom_id res chain seq x y z
N MET A 1 -2.31 -9.55 2.49
CA MET A 1 -3.47 -9.43 3.40
C MET A 1 -3.37 -10.38 4.58
N ALA A 2 -3.23 -11.70 4.38
CA ALA A 2 -3.08 -12.65 5.49
C ALA A 2 -2.02 -12.27 6.55
N LEU A 3 -0.84 -11.78 6.12
CA LEU A 3 0.23 -11.39 7.03
C LEU A 3 -0.17 -10.22 7.96
N LEU A 4 -0.84 -9.20 7.43
CA LEU A 4 -1.33 -8.05 8.21
C LEU A 4 -2.44 -8.47 9.17
N THR A 5 -3.35 -9.34 8.73
CA THR A 5 -4.39 -9.90 9.60
C THR A 5 -3.79 -10.69 10.75
N LEU A 6 -2.74 -11.47 10.49
CA LEU A 6 -2.07 -12.27 11.50
C LEU A 6 -1.33 -11.40 12.54
N LEU A 7 -0.79 -10.26 12.13
CA LEU A 7 -0.18 -9.29 13.03
C LEU A 7 -1.19 -8.61 13.97
N VAL A 8 -2.37 -8.27 13.46
CA VAL A 8 -3.43 -7.63 14.26
C VAL A 8 -4.14 -8.63 15.19
N SER A 9 -4.21 -9.90 14.78
CA SER A 9 -4.86 -10.95 15.59
C SER A 9 -3.99 -11.53 16.71
N LEU A 10 -2.66 -11.33 16.67
CA LEU A 10 -1.75 -11.86 17.69
C LEU A 10 -1.59 -10.87 18.87
N PRO A 11 -1.97 -11.26 20.11
CA PRO A 11 -1.89 -10.38 21.30
C PRO A 11 -0.47 -9.89 21.61
N SER A 12 0.55 -10.65 21.19
CA SER A 12 1.97 -10.32 21.41
C SER A 12 2.49 -9.22 20.46
N LEU A 13 1.82 -9.04 19.31
CA LEU A 13 2.16 -8.02 18.30
C LEU A 13 1.16 -6.86 18.25
N LYS A 14 0.10 -6.93 19.07
CA LYS A 14 -0.83 -5.83 19.29
C LYS A 14 -0.11 -4.78 20.17
N PRO A 15 -0.10 -3.49 19.79
CA PRO A 15 0.36 -2.44 20.68
C PRO A 15 -0.52 -2.42 21.95
N PRO A 16 0.04 -2.03 23.10
CA PRO A 16 -0.72 -1.96 24.35
C PRO A 16 -1.96 -1.09 24.18
N GLU A 17 -3.09 -1.51 24.76
CA GLU A 17 -4.35 -0.78 24.62
C GLU A 17 -4.23 0.61 25.26
N CYS A 18 -4.33 1.66 24.44
CA CYS A 18 -4.42 3.03 24.93
C CYS A 18 -5.81 3.21 25.56
N HIS A 19 -5.88 3.16 26.90
CA HIS A 19 -7.04 3.66 27.61
C HIS A 19 -7.06 5.18 27.48
N ALA A 20 -8.00 5.70 26.68
CA ALA A 20 -8.18 7.13 26.39
C ALA A 20 -8.46 8.03 27.62
N LEU A 21 -8.52 7.45 28.83
CA LEU A 21 -8.79 8.15 30.08
C LEU A 21 -7.53 8.51 30.88
N ASP A 22 -6.35 8.03 30.49
CA ASP A 22 -5.10 8.32 31.20
C ASP A 22 -4.01 8.84 30.24
N VAL A 23 -4.14 10.13 29.90
CA VAL A 23 -3.27 10.88 28.96
C VAL A 23 -1.80 10.93 29.43
N THR A 24 -1.50 10.47 30.65
CA THR A 24 -0.16 10.52 31.24
C THR A 24 0.69 9.28 30.96
N LYS A 25 0.11 8.22 30.39
CA LYS A 25 0.78 6.93 30.17
C LYS A 25 0.80 6.52 28.70
N TYR A 26 1.37 7.38 27.85
CA TYR A 26 1.61 7.03 26.45
C TYR A 26 2.81 6.08 26.34
N GLU A 27 2.57 4.78 26.45
CA GLU A 27 3.62 3.79 26.20
C GLU A 27 3.90 3.73 24.70
N LYS A 28 5.02 4.33 24.29
CA LYS A 28 5.45 4.37 22.90
C LYS A 28 5.57 2.94 22.37
N ALA A 29 4.93 2.66 21.23
CA ALA A 29 5.04 1.37 20.56
C ALA A 29 6.53 0.97 20.43
N SER A 30 6.85 -0.26 20.85
CA SER A 30 8.22 -0.75 20.81
C SER A 30 8.75 -0.75 19.37
N THR A 31 10.04 -0.46 19.20
CA THR A 31 10.72 -0.49 17.89
C THR A 31 10.46 -1.80 17.14
N LEU A 32 10.28 -2.91 17.87
CA LEU A 32 9.98 -4.22 17.29
C LEU A 32 8.59 -4.28 16.64
N HIS A 33 7.56 -3.68 17.25
CA HIS A 33 6.22 -3.60 16.65
C HIS A 33 6.22 -2.77 15.37
N LEU A 34 6.96 -1.65 15.36
CA LEU A 34 7.14 -0.80 14.18
C LEU A 34 7.84 -1.55 13.04
N VAL A 35 8.95 -2.23 13.34
CA VAL A 35 9.71 -2.99 12.33
C VAL A 35 8.86 -4.10 11.72
N VAL A 36 8.12 -4.84 12.53
CA VAL A 36 7.28 -5.93 12.03
C VAL A 36 6.12 -5.39 11.19
N PHE A 37 5.48 -4.30 11.63
CA PHE A 37 4.39 -3.66 10.89
C PHE A 37 4.85 -3.13 9.53
N TYR A 38 5.94 -2.35 9.50
CA TYR A 38 6.49 -1.83 8.24
C TYR A 38 7.06 -2.93 7.35
N GLY A 39 7.66 -3.98 7.92
CA GLY A 39 8.12 -5.14 7.16
C GLY A 39 6.97 -5.89 6.48
N ALA A 40 5.85 -6.09 7.18
CA ALA A 40 4.66 -6.72 6.61
C ALA A 40 4.01 -5.88 5.52
N LEU A 41 3.96 -4.56 5.70
CA LEU A 41 3.54 -3.64 4.65
C LEU A 41 4.47 -3.73 3.43
N ALA A 42 5.79 -3.63 3.62
CA ALA A 42 6.75 -3.71 2.53
C ALA A 42 6.62 -5.01 1.72
N LEU A 43 6.46 -6.15 2.39
CA LEU A 43 6.23 -7.44 1.74
C LEU A 43 4.89 -7.50 1.00
N GLY A 44 3.82 -6.98 1.59
CA GLY A 44 2.49 -6.94 0.96
C GLY A 44 2.46 -6.06 -0.29
N THR A 45 3.07 -4.87 -0.23
CA THR A 45 3.14 -3.92 -1.34
C THR A 45 4.10 -4.41 -2.42
N GLY A 46 5.20 -5.08 -2.04
CA GLY A 46 6.17 -5.67 -2.98
C GLY A 46 5.59 -6.85 -3.77
N GLY A 47 4.81 -7.72 -3.11
CA GLY A 47 4.24 -8.92 -3.75
C GLY A 47 3.03 -8.68 -4.65
N THR A 48 2.27 -7.60 -4.43
CA THR A 48 1.05 -7.31 -5.20
C THR A 48 1.35 -6.65 -6.56
N LYS A 49 2.40 -5.85 -6.62
CA LYS A 49 2.77 -5.05 -7.80
C LYS A 49 3.08 -5.86 -9.07
N PRO A 50 3.83 -6.97 -9.06
CA PRO A 50 4.14 -7.70 -10.29
C PRO A 50 2.98 -8.57 -10.80
N ASN A 51 2.04 -8.95 -9.95
CA ASN A 51 1.04 -9.96 -10.30
C ASN A 51 -0.08 -9.41 -11.20
N ILE A 52 -0.44 -8.13 -11.06
CA ILE A 52 -1.55 -7.53 -11.80
C ILE A 52 -1.18 -7.30 -13.27
N SER A 53 0.03 -6.80 -13.53
CA SER A 53 0.49 -6.54 -14.90
C SER A 53 0.76 -7.82 -15.68
N THR A 54 1.26 -8.88 -15.03
CA THR A 54 1.50 -10.17 -15.69
C THR A 54 0.19 -10.87 -16.04
N ILE A 55 -0.78 -10.90 -15.12
CA ILE A 55 -2.12 -11.46 -15.38
C ILE A 55 -2.84 -10.67 -16.49
N GLY A 56 -2.72 -9.33 -16.50
CA GLY A 56 -3.30 -8.50 -17.57
C GLY A 56 -2.63 -8.72 -18.93
N ALA A 57 -1.32 -8.98 -18.95
CA ALA A 57 -0.57 -9.25 -20.18
C ALA A 57 -0.85 -10.64 -20.76
N ASP A 58 -1.23 -11.60 -19.93
CA ASP A 58 -1.55 -12.98 -20.31
C ASP A 58 -2.89 -13.10 -21.08
N GLN A 59 -3.71 -12.05 -21.04
CA GLN A 59 -4.98 -11.99 -21.79
C GLN A 59 -4.81 -11.76 -23.30
N PHE A 60 -3.59 -11.47 -23.77
CA PHE A 60 -3.31 -11.12 -25.17
C PHE A 60 -2.41 -12.18 -25.81
N ASP A 61 -2.81 -12.72 -26.95
CA ASP A 61 -2.00 -13.64 -27.74
C ASP A 61 -0.85 -12.89 -28.44
N ASP A 62 0.38 -13.36 -28.23
CA ASP A 62 1.58 -12.77 -28.83
C ASP A 62 1.74 -13.13 -30.32
N PHE A 63 1.01 -14.15 -30.80
CA PHE A 63 1.03 -14.58 -32.21
C PHE A 63 0.01 -13.84 -33.08
N ASP A 64 -0.97 -13.14 -32.48
CA ASP A 64 -1.89 -12.26 -33.20
C ASP A 64 -1.37 -10.80 -33.24
N SER A 65 -1.12 -10.30 -34.45
CA SER A 65 -0.56 -8.96 -34.67
C SER A 65 -1.46 -7.80 -34.19
N LYS A 66 -2.77 -8.02 -34.07
CA LYS A 66 -3.76 -7.05 -33.59
C LYS A 66 -3.79 -7.08 -32.06
N GLU A 67 -3.81 -8.26 -31.44
CA GLU A 67 -3.79 -8.39 -29.97
C GLU A 67 -2.50 -7.87 -29.36
N LYS A 68 -1.35 -8.08 -30.01
CA LYS A 68 -0.07 -7.51 -29.61
C LYS A 68 -0.09 -5.98 -29.51
N LYS A 69 -0.81 -5.29 -30.39
CA LYS A 69 -0.97 -3.82 -30.33
C LYS A 69 -1.85 -3.39 -29.16
N TYR A 70 -2.89 -4.17 -28.85
CA TYR A 70 -3.74 -3.91 -27.69
C TYR A 70 -3.00 -4.13 -26.37
N LYS A 71 -2.16 -5.17 -26.28
CA LYS A 71 -1.25 -5.41 -25.15
C LYS A 71 -0.35 -4.18 -24.89
N LEU A 72 0.23 -3.60 -25.94
CA LEU A 72 1.06 -2.40 -25.82
C LEU A 72 0.26 -1.18 -25.34
N SER A 73 -0.95 -0.99 -25.87
CA SER A 73 -1.83 0.11 -25.44
C SER A 73 -2.29 -0.06 -23.98
N PHE A 74 -2.55 -1.29 -23.54
CA PHE A 74 -2.87 -1.61 -22.14
C PHE A 74 -1.74 -1.16 -21.21
N PHE A 75 -0.48 -1.53 -21.52
CA PHE A 75 0.67 -1.12 -20.71
C PHE A 75 0.87 0.40 -20.70
N ASN A 76 0.67 1.08 -21.84
CA ASN A 76 0.76 2.54 -21.91
C ASN A 76 -0.28 3.21 -20.99
N TRP A 77 -1.54 2.79 -21.04
CA TRP A 77 -2.60 3.32 -20.18
C TRP A 77 -2.41 2.97 -18.71
N TRP A 78 -1.91 1.78 -18.42
CA TRP A 78 -1.59 1.34 -17.07
C TRP A 78 -0.50 2.21 -16.44
N MET A 79 0.60 2.46 -17.16
CA MET A 79 1.68 3.34 -16.70
C MET A 79 1.21 4.79 -16.53
N PHE A 80 0.43 5.31 -17.47
CA PHE A 80 -0.13 6.65 -17.38
C PHE A 80 -0.99 6.84 -16.12
N SER A 81 -1.84 5.84 -15.83
CA SER A 81 -2.70 5.86 -14.63
C SER A 81 -1.87 5.80 -13.33
N ILE A 82 -0.79 5.01 -13.30
CA ILE A 82 0.14 4.94 -12.16
C ILE A 82 0.82 6.30 -11.92
N PHE A 83 1.28 6.96 -12.99
CA PHE A 83 1.93 8.26 -12.85
C PHE A 83 0.95 9.33 -12.34
N ILE A 84 -0.27 9.39 -12.86
CA ILE A 84 -1.30 10.31 -12.34
C ILE A 84 -1.61 10.00 -10.87
N GLY A 85 -1.84 8.73 -10.54
CA GLY A 85 -2.12 8.32 -9.16
C GLY A 85 -0.98 8.72 -8.21
N THR A 86 0.27 8.58 -8.66
CA THR A 86 1.45 9.00 -7.90
C THR A 86 1.52 10.51 -7.74
N LEU A 87 1.21 11.29 -8.78
CA LEU A 87 1.17 12.75 -8.69
C LEU A 87 0.09 13.22 -7.71
N LEU A 88 -1.11 12.65 -7.78
CA LEU A 88 -2.21 12.97 -6.85
C LEU A 88 -1.86 12.56 -5.42
N ALA A 89 -1.26 11.39 -5.21
CA ALA A 89 -0.83 10.95 -3.89
C ALA A 89 0.28 11.84 -3.29
N ASN A 90 1.17 12.42 -4.10
CA ASN A 90 2.20 13.33 -3.57
C ASN A 90 1.73 14.77 -3.42
N SER A 91 0.62 15.15 -4.07
CA SER A 91 0.09 16.52 -4.00
C SER A 91 -1.12 16.61 -3.07
N VAL A 92 -2.21 15.94 -3.43
CA VAL A 92 -3.49 16.02 -2.73
C VAL A 92 -3.42 15.35 -1.36
N LEU A 93 -2.83 14.16 -1.25
CA LEU A 93 -2.74 13.47 0.05
C LEU A 93 -1.85 14.24 1.03
N VAL A 94 -0.71 14.77 0.56
CA VAL A 94 0.20 15.59 1.38
C VAL A 94 -0.50 16.87 1.81
N TYR A 95 -1.23 17.53 0.89
CA TYR A 95 -2.02 18.71 1.23
C TYR A 95 -3.07 18.42 2.31
N ILE A 96 -3.77 17.29 2.24
CA ILE A 96 -4.75 16.90 3.28
C ILE A 96 -4.04 16.64 4.62
N GLN A 97 -2.95 15.86 4.60
CA GLN A 97 -2.16 15.56 5.80
C GLN A 97 -1.62 16.82 6.48
N ASP A 98 -1.08 17.76 5.70
CA ASP A 98 -0.53 19.00 6.24
C ASP A 98 -1.60 19.93 6.82
N ASN A 99 -2.80 19.98 6.23
CA ASN A 99 -3.88 20.80 6.78
C ASN A 99 -4.49 20.22 8.06
N GLU A 100 -4.64 18.91 8.18
CA GLU A 100 -5.13 18.29 9.43
C GLU A 100 -4.10 18.40 10.58
N ASN A 101 -2.80 18.39 10.29
CA ASN A 101 -1.74 18.57 11.30
C ASN A 101 -1.63 20.01 11.84
N VAL A 102 -2.29 20.99 11.21
CA VAL A 102 -2.30 22.39 11.67
C VAL A 102 -3.44 22.66 12.66
N GLU A 103 -4.45 21.80 12.72
CA GLU A 103 -5.64 21.97 13.56
C GLU A 103 -5.60 21.17 14.89
N SER A 104 -4.55 20.38 15.15
CA SER A 104 -4.36 19.59 16.39
C SER A 104 -3.35 20.19 17.36
#